data_AF-A0A7J6V129-F1
#
_entry.id   AF-A0A7J6V129-F1
#
_cell.length_a   1.000
_cell.length_b   1.000
_cell.length_c   1.000
_cell.angle_alpha   90.00
_cell.angle_beta   90.00
_cell.angle_gamma   90.00
#
_symmetry.space_group_name_H-M   'P 1'
#
loop_
_entity.id
_entity.type
_entity.pdbx_description
1 polymer ?
#
loop_
_entity_poly.entity_id
_entity_poly.type
_entity_poly.pdbx_seq_one_letter_code
_entity_poly.pdbx_strand_id
1 'polypeptide(L)'
;MSQADEPIELHSELLLDIKRVNYHKSYLASIERAIRNGADVRGYFVWSLLDNFEWNSGYSVRYGLYYVDYQSLQRIPKSSAKWYKALLTNDTYIDQPIGSKRNTNDTDRTRHIKH
;
A
#
# COMPACT_ATOMS: atom_id res chain seq x y z
N MET A 1 13.38 -24.08 -10.37
CA MET A 1 14.31 -23.05 -9.87
C MET A 1 13.76 -22.58 -8.54
N SER A 2 14.60 -22.55 -7.50
CA SER A 2 14.17 -22.13 -6.17
C SER A 2 14.01 -20.62 -6.15
N GLN A 3 12.90 -20.12 -5.61
CA GLN A 3 12.59 -18.70 -5.52
C GLN A 3 13.51 -17.94 -4.53
N ALA A 4 14.46 -18.64 -3.90
CA ALA A 4 15.39 -18.11 -2.90
C ALA A 4 16.47 -17.22 -3.53
N ASP A 5 16.64 -17.32 -4.84
CA ASP A 5 17.67 -16.61 -5.61
C ASP A 5 17.12 -15.41 -6.39
N GLU A 6 15.87 -14.97 -6.13
CA GLU A 6 15.35 -13.77 -6.79
C GLU A 6 16.09 -12.51 -6.29
N PRO A 7 16.65 -11.69 -7.20
CA PRO A 7 17.53 -10.60 -6.85
C PRO A 7 16.84 -9.60 -5.92
N ILE A 8 17.58 -9.08 -4.94
CA ILE A 8 17.13 -8.09 -3.94
C ILE A 8 16.41 -6.88 -4.57
N GLU A 9 16.77 -6.52 -5.80
CA GLU A 9 16.16 -5.45 -6.58
C GLU A 9 14.67 -5.73 -6.92
N LEU A 10 14.33 -6.97 -7.28
CA LEU A 10 12.96 -7.39 -7.54
C LEU A 10 12.09 -7.36 -6.28
N HIS A 11 12.67 -7.73 -5.13
CA HIS A 11 12.02 -7.57 -3.83
C HIS A 11 11.73 -6.08 -3.53
N SER A 12 12.63 -5.18 -3.89
CA SER A 12 12.43 -3.74 -3.65
C SER A 12 11.27 -3.15 -4.45
N GLU A 13 11.09 -3.56 -5.71
CA GLU A 13 9.98 -3.12 -6.55
C GLU A 13 8.63 -3.68 -6.08
N LEU A 14 8.60 -4.95 -5.66
CA LEU A 14 7.39 -5.58 -5.13
C LEU A 14 6.92 -4.94 -3.81
N LEU A 15 7.86 -4.44 -3.00
CA LEU A 15 7.57 -3.73 -1.75
C LEU A 15 7.23 -2.24 -1.99
N LEU A 16 7.77 -1.62 -3.04
CA LEU A 16 7.46 -0.26 -3.48
C LEU A 16 6.30 -0.23 -4.50
N ASP A 17 5.15 -0.75 -4.08
CA ASP A 17 3.97 -0.94 -4.92
C ASP A 17 3.08 0.31 -5.08
N ILE A 18 3.68 1.45 -5.45
CA ILE A 18 2.98 2.74 -5.58
C ILE A 18 1.80 2.68 -6.57
N LYS A 19 1.91 1.85 -7.61
CA LYS A 19 0.80 1.61 -8.54
C LYS A 19 -0.44 1.08 -7.82
N ARG A 20 -0.29 0.23 -6.80
CA ARG A 20 -1.40 -0.31 -5.98
C ARG A 20 -2.01 0.77 -5.08
N VAL A 21 -1.17 1.63 -4.48
CA VAL A 21 -1.65 2.81 -3.73
C VAL A 21 -2.54 3.67 -4.62
N ASN A 22 -2.06 4.02 -5.81
CA ASN A 22 -2.81 4.87 -6.75
C ASN A 22 -4.11 4.19 -7.22
N TYR A 23 -4.06 2.89 -7.50
CA TYR A 23 -5.26 2.11 -7.85
C TYR A 23 -6.35 2.23 -6.78
N HIS A 24 -6.02 1.99 -5.51
CA HIS A 24 -6.99 2.08 -4.42
C HIS A 24 -7.48 3.52 -4.18
N LYS A 25 -6.61 4.53 -4.26
CA LYS A 25 -7.02 5.95 -4.19
C LYS A 25 -8.07 6.29 -5.25
N SER A 26 -7.83 5.89 -6.51
CA SER A 26 -8.76 6.13 -7.62
C SER A 26 -10.09 5.40 -7.44
N TYR A 27 -10.07 4.16 -6.93
CA TYR A 27 -11.29 3.40 -6.64
C TYR A 27 -12.11 4.00 -5.50
N LEU A 28 -11.46 4.38 -4.40
CA LEU A 28 -12.13 5.06 -3.27
C LEU A 28 -12.76 6.39 -3.70
N ALA A 29 -12.07 7.18 -4.52
CA ALA A 29 -12.66 8.40 -5.10
C ALA A 29 -13.88 8.11 -5.98
N SER A 30 -13.90 6.97 -6.67
CA SER A 30 -15.03 6.55 -7.50
C SER A 30 -16.21 6.07 -6.66
N ILE A 31 -15.93 5.34 -5.57
CA ILE A 31 -16.92 4.95 -4.57
C ILE A 31 -17.53 6.19 -3.91
N GLU A 32 -16.72 7.17 -3.53
CA GLU A 32 -17.18 8.43 -2.97
C GLU A 32 -18.16 9.14 -3.92
N ARG A 33 -17.84 9.23 -5.21
CA ARG A 33 -18.75 9.79 -6.22
C ARG A 33 -20.06 9.01 -6.33
N ALA A 34 -20.00 7.68 -6.28
CA ALA A 34 -21.19 6.83 -6.30
C ALA A 34 -22.09 7.08 -5.08
N ILE A 35 -21.51 7.19 -3.88
CA ILE A 35 -22.23 7.53 -2.64
C ILE A 35 -22.90 8.89 -2.77
N ARG A 36 -22.19 9.91 -3.27
CA ARG A 36 -22.75 11.26 -3.51
C ARG A 36 -23.91 11.25 -4.51
N ASN A 37 -23.95 10.27 -5.41
CA ASN A 37 -25.02 10.08 -6.39
C ASN A 37 -26.15 9.16 -5.89
N GLY A 38 -26.17 8.80 -4.60
CA GLY A 38 -27.27 8.07 -3.97
C GLY A 38 -27.06 6.55 -3.83
N ALA A 39 -25.89 6.01 -4.18
CA ALA A 39 -25.59 4.60 -3.93
C ALA A 39 -25.41 4.33 -2.42
N ASP A 40 -26.03 3.27 -1.91
CA ASP A 40 -25.85 2.84 -0.52
C ASP A 40 -24.62 1.94 -0.37
N VAL A 41 -23.46 2.53 -0.06
CA VAL A 41 -22.19 1.80 0.15
C VAL A 41 -21.76 1.92 1.61
N ARG A 42 -21.55 0.76 2.26
CA ARG A 42 -21.25 0.68 3.70
C ARG A 42 -19.81 0.31 4.05
N GLY A 43 -19.00 -0.07 3.06
CA GLY A 43 -17.64 -0.49 3.31
C GLY A 43 -16.87 -0.79 2.04
N TYR A 44 -15.55 -0.93 2.21
CA TYR A 44 -14.61 -1.27 1.16
C TYR A 44 -13.59 -2.26 1.71
N PHE A 45 -13.48 -3.43 1.06
CA PHE A 45 -12.53 -4.47 1.43
C PHE A 45 -11.51 -4.64 0.31
N VAL A 46 -10.23 -4.54 0.66
CA VAL A 46 -9.13 -4.72 -0.29
C VAL A 46 -8.97 -6.21 -0.59
N TRP A 47 -8.93 -6.55 -1.88
CA TRP A 47 -8.31 -7.79 -2.34
C TRP A 47 -6.81 -7.53 -2.58
N SER A 48 -5.92 -8.04 -1.74
CA SER A 48 -6.16 -8.88 -0.56
C SER A 48 -5.22 -8.47 0.58
N LEU A 49 -5.39 -9.06 1.77
CA LEU A 49 -4.47 -8.78 2.88
C LEU A 49 -3.06 -9.30 2.60
N LEU A 50 -2.96 -10.55 2.12
CA LEU A 50 -1.71 -11.27 1.89
C LEU A 50 -1.59 -11.69 0.43
N ASP A 51 -0.37 -11.67 -0.11
CA ASP A 51 -0.07 -12.41 -1.32
C ASP A 51 -0.43 -13.89 -1.13
N ASN A 52 -1.13 -14.45 -2.10
CA ASN A 52 -1.72 -15.78 -2.01
C ASN A 52 -1.71 -16.47 -3.39
N PHE A 53 -2.26 -17.68 -3.45
CA PHE A 53 -2.38 -18.46 -4.68
C PHE A 53 -3.51 -17.92 -5.56
N GLU A 54 -3.16 -17.34 -6.71
CA GLU A 54 -4.10 -16.74 -7.65
C GLU A 54 -4.44 -17.72 -8.78
N TRP A 55 -5.18 -18.78 -8.45
CA TRP A 55 -5.80 -19.71 -9.39
C TRP A 55 -4.85 -20.19 -10.52
N ASN A 56 -5.20 -19.91 -11.78
CA ASN A 56 -4.44 -20.30 -12.96
C ASN A 56 -3.05 -19.63 -13.03
N SER A 57 -2.85 -18.52 -12.32
CA SER A 57 -1.57 -17.81 -12.25
C SER A 57 -0.67 -18.32 -11.11
N GLY A 58 -1.20 -19.19 -10.25
CA GLY A 58 -0.50 -19.68 -9.07
C GLY A 58 0.07 -18.53 -8.23
N TYR A 59 1.33 -18.62 -7.85
CA TYR A 59 2.00 -17.65 -6.98
C TYR A 59 2.72 -16.50 -7.70
N SER A 60 2.57 -16.41 -9.03
CA SER A 60 3.25 -15.40 -9.85
C SER A 60 2.63 -14.00 -9.72
N VAL A 61 1.32 -13.92 -9.44
CA VAL A 61 0.59 -12.66 -9.26
C VAL A 61 0.43 -12.37 -7.77
N ARG A 62 0.60 -11.09 -7.41
CA ARG A 62 0.72 -10.64 -6.01
C ARG A 62 -0.19 -9.45 -5.74
N TYR A 63 -1.39 -9.70 -5.22
CA TYR A 63 -2.39 -8.67 -4.90
C TYR A 63 -2.33 -8.15 -3.46
N GLY A 64 -1.62 -8.85 -2.57
CA GLY A 64 -1.62 -8.57 -1.14
C GLY A 64 -1.09 -7.19 -0.80
N LEU A 65 -1.65 -6.59 0.26
CA LEU A 65 -1.00 -5.46 0.96
C LEU A 65 0.31 -5.89 1.60
N TYR A 66 0.43 -7.15 2.00
CA TYR A 66 1.66 -7.76 2.50
C TYR A 66 2.27 -8.70 1.49
N TYR A 67 3.57 -8.56 1.30
CA TYR A 67 4.38 -9.55 0.61
C TYR A 67 4.51 -10.78 1.49
N VAL A 68 4.36 -11.96 0.89
CA VAL A 68 4.63 -13.24 1.54
C VAL A 68 5.80 -13.88 0.82
N ASP A 69 6.89 -14.10 1.56
CA ASP A 69 7.92 -15.04 1.15
C ASP A 69 7.36 -16.45 1.34
N TYR A 70 7.16 -17.18 0.24
CA TYR A 70 6.52 -18.49 0.30
C TYR A 70 7.41 -19.59 0.87
N GLN A 71 8.72 -19.37 1.01
CA GLN A 71 9.64 -20.33 1.61
C GLN A 71 9.73 -20.13 3.12
N SER A 72 9.96 -18.89 3.55
CA SER A 72 10.12 -18.56 4.97
C SER A 72 8.79 -18.26 5.68
N LEU A 73 7.72 -18.05 4.90
CA LEU A 73 6.42 -17.56 5.35
C LEU A 73 6.51 -16.18 6.04
N GLN A 74 7.58 -15.42 5.85
CA GLN A 74 7.66 -14.06 6.36
C GLN A 74 6.64 -13.15 5.67
N ARG A 75 6.02 -12.25 6.44
CA ARG A 75 5.07 -11.25 5.95
C ARG A 75 5.68 -9.87 6.06
N ILE A 76 5.85 -9.21 4.93
CA ILE A 76 6.53 -7.92 4.86
C ILE A 76 5.51 -6.88 4.36
N PRO A 77 5.23 -5.81 5.13
CA PRO A 77 4.28 -4.79 4.71
C PRO A 77 4.83 -4.02 3.50
N LYS A 78 4.04 -3.97 2.41
CA LYS A 78 4.34 -3.15 1.24
C LYS A 78 4.00 -1.68 1.51
N SER A 79 4.34 -0.80 0.57
CA SER A 79 4.01 0.63 0.65
C SER A 79 2.49 0.84 0.72
N SER A 80 1.72 0.03 -0.02
CA SER A 80 0.25 0.01 0.07
C SER A 80 -0.29 -0.35 1.45
N ALA A 81 0.33 -1.28 2.19
CA ALA A 81 -0.07 -1.57 3.57
C ALA A 81 0.13 -0.36 4.48
N LYS A 82 1.26 0.33 4.35
CA LYS A 82 1.58 1.53 5.14
C LYS A 82 0.61 2.67 4.82
N TRP A 83 0.33 2.89 3.54
CA TRP A 83 -0.67 3.85 3.08
C TRP A 83 -2.07 3.51 3.60
N TYR A 84 -2.49 2.26 3.48
CA TYR A 84 -3.83 1.84 3.88
C TYR A 84 -4.01 1.97 5.40
N LYS A 85 -2.98 1.67 6.19
CA LYS A 85 -2.98 1.96 7.64
C LYS A 85 -3.20 3.44 7.90
N ALA A 86 -2.44 4.31 7.25
CA ALA A 86 -2.54 5.76 7.45
C ALA A 86 -3.92 6.30 7.03
N LEU A 87 -4.50 5.77 5.95
CA LEU A 87 -5.88 6.07 5.55
C LEU A 87 -6.88 5.71 6.66
N LEU A 88 -6.76 4.53 7.27
CA LEU A 88 -7.67 4.06 8.31
C LEU A 88 -7.50 4.82 9.64
N THR A 89 -6.30 5.29 9.95
CA THR A 89 -5.99 6.02 11.19
C THR A 89 -6.08 7.53 11.03
N ASN A 90 -6.40 8.05 9.84
CA ASN A 90 -6.30 9.47 9.49
C ASN A 90 -4.90 10.07 9.73
N ASP A 91 -3.84 9.27 9.58
CA ASP A 91 -2.46 9.72 9.66
C ASP A 91 -1.95 10.23 8.30
N THR A 92 -0.91 11.07 8.34
CA THR A 92 -0.22 11.52 7.13
C THR A 92 0.61 10.37 6.53
N TYR A 93 0.34 10.03 5.27
CA TYR A 93 1.19 9.14 4.48
C TYR A 93 2.10 9.95 3.55
N ILE A 94 3.40 9.87 3.79
CA ILE A 94 4.44 10.41 2.90
C ILE A 94 4.95 9.27 2.00
N ASP A 95 4.76 9.41 0.68
CA ASP A 95 5.39 8.52 -0.29
C ASP A 95 6.90 8.66 -0.13
N GLN A 96 7.56 7.58 0.31
CA GLN A 96 9.01 7.55 0.42
C GLN A 96 9.59 6.97 -0.88
N PRO A 97 10.18 7.78 -1.76
CA PRO A 97 11.06 7.23 -2.79
C PRO A 97 12.27 6.62 -2.08
N ILE A 98 12.69 5.43 -2.52
CA ILE A 98 13.92 4.78 -2.04
C ILE A 98 15.09 5.76 -2.27
N GLY A 99 15.72 6.22 -1.19
CA GLY A 99 16.93 7.05 -1.23
C GLY A 99 16.85 8.44 -0.57
N SER A 100 15.68 8.93 -0.15
CA SER A 100 15.62 10.22 0.57
C SER A 100 15.92 10.03 2.06
N LYS A 101 17.14 10.37 2.50
CA LYS A 101 17.44 10.54 3.93
C LYS A 101 16.54 11.64 4.49
N ARG A 102 15.77 11.32 5.55
CA ARG A 102 15.02 12.33 6.32
C ARG A 102 15.98 13.36 6.88
N ASN A 103 15.87 14.62 6.44
CA ASN A 103 16.40 15.75 7.18
C ASN A 103 15.41 16.09 8.30
N THR A 104 15.81 15.91 9.55
CA THR A 104 14.98 16.05 10.75
C THR A 104 14.73 17.51 11.17
N ASN A 105 14.83 18.48 10.25
CA ASN A 105 14.84 19.90 10.61
C ASN A 105 13.56 20.67 10.27
N ASP A 106 12.45 20.00 9.93
CA ASP A 106 11.20 20.69 9.60
C ASP A 106 10.05 20.25 10.51
N THR A 107 10.14 20.61 11.80
CA THR A 107 9.03 20.46 12.76
C THR A 107 8.62 21.77 13.43
N ASP A 108 8.88 22.93 12.81
CA ASP A 108 8.59 24.22 13.45
C ASP A 108 7.80 25.24 12.62
N ARG A 109 6.98 24.81 11.66
CA ARG A 109 6.18 25.75 10.84
C ARG A 109 4.66 25.54 10.83
N THR A 110 4.11 24.73 11.71
CA THR A 110 2.63 24.60 11.79
C THR A 110 2.11 24.77 13.21
N ARG A 111 2.52 25.86 13.84
CA ARG A 111 1.74 26.48 14.92
C ARG A 111 1.81 27.98 14.70
N HIS A 112 0.92 28.55 13.89
CA HIS A 112 0.38 29.92 14.05
C HIS A 112 -0.54 30.25 12.87
N ILE A 113 -1.82 29.86 12.99
CA ILE A 113 -2.92 30.71 12.52
C ILE A 113 -4.02 30.61 13.59
N LYS A 114 -3.96 31.52 14.57
CA LYS A 114 -5.11 32.02 15.31
C LYS A 114 -5.33 33.44 14.83
N HIS A 115 -6.49 33.68 14.21
CA HIS A 115 -7.50 34.73 14.46
C HIS A 115 -8.42 34.78 13.24
#